data_AF-A0A6P6GGC1-F1
#
_entry.id   AF-A0A6P6GGC1-F1
#
_cell.length_a   1.000
_cell.length_b   1.000
_cell.length_c   1.000
_cell.angle_alpha   90.00
_cell.angle_beta   90.00
_cell.angle_gamma   90.00
#
_symmetry.space_group_name_H-M   'P 1'
#
loop_
_entity.id
_entity.type
_entity.pdbx_description
1 polymer ?
#
loop_
_entity_poly.entity_id
_entity_poly.type
_entity_poly.pdbx_seq_one_letter_code
_entity_poly.pdbx_strand_id
1 'polypeptide(L)'
;MANMLKLQQLQSSCQEILLICAPHLNINLQMNYWPSLPCNLRECQEPLFDYMSSLSVSGSKTAKVNYEASGWVVHQVSDIWAKTSPDRGEAVWALWPMGGAWICTHLWEHYKYTLDKVCSCLTFFF
;
A
#
# COMPACT_ATOMS: atom_id res chain seq x y z
N MET A 1 -15.76 17.28 -29.59
CA MET A 1 -14.93 16.05 -29.58
C MET A 1 -13.45 16.29 -29.28
N ALA A 2 -12.84 17.42 -29.65
CA ALA A 2 -11.40 17.66 -29.42
C ALA A 2 -10.97 17.79 -27.94
N ASN A 3 -11.87 18.18 -27.02
CA ASN A 3 -11.53 18.30 -25.59
C ASN A 3 -11.48 16.96 -24.82
N MET A 4 -12.17 15.93 -25.31
CA MET A 4 -12.22 14.63 -24.64
C MET A 4 -10.92 13.83 -24.88
N LEU A 5 -10.34 13.94 -26.08
CA LEU A 5 -9.04 13.36 -26.43
C LEU A 5 -7.87 13.99 -25.65
N LYS A 6 -7.93 15.30 -25.37
CA LYS A 6 -6.92 15.99 -24.56
C LYS A 6 -6.92 15.54 -23.09
N LEU A 7 -8.10 15.26 -22.53
CA LEU A 7 -8.24 14.69 -21.17
C LEU A 7 -7.71 13.26 -21.09
N GLN A 8 -7.96 12.43 -22.11
CA GLN A 8 -7.40 11.08 -22.17
C GLN A 8 -5.87 11.07 -22.32
N GLN A 9 -5.29 12.02 -23.06
CA GLN A 9 -3.82 12.16 -23.18
C GLN A 9 -3.17 12.72 -21.91
N LEU A 10 -3.85 13.62 -21.19
CA LEU A 10 -3.42 14.06 -19.85
C LEU A 10 -3.51 12.90 -18.83
N GLN A 11 -4.56 12.09 -18.89
CA GLN A 11 -4.66 10.88 -18.07
C GLN A 11 -3.56 9.87 -18.40
N SER A 12 -3.21 9.67 -19.67
CA SER A 12 -2.16 8.72 -20.06
C SER A 12 -0.76 9.20 -19.65
N SER A 13 -0.47 10.50 -19.74
CA SER A 13 0.80 11.07 -19.27
C SER A 13 0.89 11.11 -17.74
N CYS A 14 -0.22 11.33 -17.02
CA CYS A 14 -0.28 11.12 -15.58
C CYS A 14 -0.07 9.64 -15.20
N GLN A 15 -0.49 8.69 -16.04
CA GLN A 15 -0.32 7.25 -15.79
C GLN A 15 1.15 6.82 -15.83
N GLU A 16 1.95 7.41 -16.71
CA GLU A 16 3.41 7.19 -16.75
C GLU A 16 4.14 7.85 -15.57
N ILE A 17 3.71 9.03 -15.14
CA ILE A 17 4.23 9.72 -13.93
C ILE A 17 3.83 8.96 -12.66
N LEU A 18 2.61 8.41 -12.62
CA LEU A 18 2.09 7.61 -11.51
C LEU A 18 2.95 6.38 -11.27
N LEU A 19 3.52 5.75 -12.31
CA LEU A 19 4.36 4.57 -12.15
C LEU A 19 5.72 4.88 -11.47
N ILE A 20 6.27 6.08 -11.68
CA ILE A 20 7.58 6.46 -11.12
C ILE A 20 7.47 6.82 -9.62
N CYS A 21 6.33 7.34 -9.19
CA CYS A 21 6.09 7.75 -7.80
C CYS A 21 5.13 6.81 -7.04
N ALA A 22 4.66 5.73 -7.66
CA ALA A 22 3.73 4.79 -7.05
C ALA A 22 4.39 4.06 -5.86
N PRO A 23 3.65 3.84 -4.76
CA PRO A 23 4.10 2.95 -3.68
C PRO A 23 4.28 1.51 -4.18
N HIS A 24 5.54 1.07 -4.27
CA HIS A 24 5.90 -0.32 -4.55
C HIS A 24 6.05 -1.10 -3.23
N LEU A 25 5.16 -2.07 -3.02
CA LEU A 25 4.99 -2.83 -1.79
C LEU A 25 5.74 -4.17 -1.79
N ASN A 26 6.53 -4.44 -2.82
CA ASN A 26 7.38 -5.62 -2.91
C ASN A 26 8.81 -5.40 -2.42
N ILE A 27 9.19 -4.16 -2.07
CA ILE A 27 10.41 -3.82 -1.30
C ILE A 27 10.50 -2.31 -1.02
N ASN A 28 10.20 -1.45 -1.99
CA ASN A 28 10.58 -0.04 -1.97
C ASN A 28 9.92 0.75 -0.83
N LEU A 29 8.60 0.57 -0.64
CA LEU A 29 7.89 1.28 0.42
C LEU A 29 8.45 0.87 1.79
N GLN A 30 8.69 -0.41 2.01
CA GLN A 30 9.25 -0.92 3.26
C GLN A 30 10.63 -0.32 3.53
N MET A 31 11.50 -0.27 2.50
CA MET A 31 12.83 0.34 2.60
C MET A 31 12.78 1.80 3.06
N ASN A 32 11.81 2.58 2.58
CA ASN A 32 11.67 3.98 2.96
C ASN A 32 11.43 4.15 4.46
N TYR A 33 10.80 3.16 5.11
CA TYR A 33 10.44 3.21 6.53
C TYR A 33 11.40 2.48 7.46
N TRP A 34 12.33 1.66 6.96
CA TRP A 34 13.35 1.02 7.80
C TRP A 34 14.16 1.97 8.70
N PRO A 35 14.61 3.16 8.27
CA PRO A 35 15.38 4.04 9.13
C PRO A 35 14.54 4.82 10.16
N SER A 36 13.20 4.86 10.01
CA SER A 36 12.34 5.71 10.84
C SER A 36 12.51 5.49 12.35
N LEU A 37 12.44 4.24 12.81
CA LEU A 37 12.59 3.88 14.22
C LEU A 37 14.03 4.04 14.73
N PRO A 38 15.07 3.46 14.08
CA PRO A 38 16.45 3.59 14.57
C PRO A 38 17.00 5.02 14.50
N CYS A 39 16.50 5.87 13.60
CA CYS A 39 16.89 7.28 13.50
C CYS A 39 16.02 8.21 14.38
N ASN A 40 15.17 7.67 15.25
CA ASN A 40 14.31 8.44 16.15
C ASN A 40 13.33 9.39 15.41
N LEU A 41 12.85 8.97 14.24
CA LEU A 41 11.85 9.63 13.40
C LEU A 41 10.54 8.81 13.41
N ARG A 42 10.06 8.47 14.60
CA ARG A 42 8.91 7.56 14.76
C ARG A 42 7.60 8.15 14.22
N GLU A 43 7.45 9.46 14.29
CA GLU A 43 6.32 10.22 13.77
C GLU A 43 6.17 10.03 12.25
N CYS A 44 7.26 9.72 11.54
CA CYS A 44 7.20 9.42 10.11
C CYS A 44 6.46 8.11 9.82
N GLN A 45 6.19 7.23 10.80
CA GLN A 45 5.40 6.01 10.60
C GLN A 45 3.89 6.28 10.53
N GLU A 46 3.40 7.39 11.09
CA GLU A 46 1.95 7.69 11.13
C GLU A 46 1.31 7.73 9.72
N PRO A 47 1.90 8.41 8.71
CA PRO A 47 1.38 8.37 7.34
C PRO A 47 1.33 6.98 6.73
N LEU A 48 2.26 6.08 7.09
CA LEU A 48 2.22 4.70 6.64
C LEU A 48 1.00 3.98 7.22
N PHE A 49 0.70 4.18 8.49
CA PHE A 49 -0.43 3.52 9.14
C PHE A 49 -1.79 4.03 8.65
N ASP A 50 -1.91 5.33 8.38
CA ASP A 50 -3.10 5.90 7.75
C ASP A 50 -3.32 5.31 6.34
N TYR A 51 -2.23 5.18 5.59
CA TYR A 51 -2.26 4.56 4.28
C TYR A 51 -2.63 3.07 4.34
N MET A 52 -2.07 2.32 5.29
CA MET A 52 -2.42 0.92 5.53
C MET A 52 -3.90 0.75 5.92
N SER A 53 -4.46 1.68 6.69
CA SER A 53 -5.88 1.69 7.04
C SER A 53 -6.77 1.90 5.80
N SER A 54 -6.34 2.76 4.87
CA SER A 54 -7.03 2.92 3.58
C SER A 54 -6.92 1.66 2.71
N LEU A 55 -5.75 1.02 2.71
CA LEU A 55 -5.51 -0.24 1.99
C LEU A 55 -6.32 -1.40 2.55
N SER A 56 -6.58 -1.46 3.85
CA SER A 56 -7.37 -2.56 4.42
C SER A 56 -8.83 -2.53 3.95
N VAL A 57 -9.42 -1.33 3.85
CA VAL A 57 -10.77 -1.13 3.33
C VAL A 57 -10.86 -1.53 1.85
N SER A 58 -9.99 -0.99 1.01
CA SER A 58 -9.95 -1.33 -0.43
C SER A 58 -9.58 -2.80 -0.67
N GLY A 59 -8.60 -3.30 0.08
CA GLY A 59 -8.07 -4.66 -0.04
C GLY A 59 -9.05 -5.73 0.39
N SER A 60 -10.02 -5.41 1.27
CA SER A 60 -11.09 -6.34 1.61
C SER A 60 -11.98 -6.65 0.41
N LYS A 61 -12.24 -5.64 -0.44
CA LYS A 61 -12.94 -5.85 -1.71
C LYS A 61 -12.12 -6.72 -2.67
N THR A 62 -10.80 -6.50 -2.77
CA THR A 62 -9.93 -7.34 -3.61
C THR A 62 -9.88 -8.78 -3.10
N ALA A 63 -9.77 -9.00 -1.79
CA ALA A 63 -9.74 -10.35 -1.22
C ALA A 63 -11.02 -11.13 -1.55
N LYS A 64 -12.17 -10.49 -1.40
CA LYS A 64 -13.47 -11.10 -1.71
C LYS A 64 -13.66 -11.37 -3.20
N VAL A 65 -13.32 -10.43 -4.07
CA VAL A 65 -13.57 -10.52 -5.52
C VAL A 65 -12.58 -11.46 -6.22
N ASN A 66 -11.30 -11.40 -5.85
CA ASN A 66 -10.24 -12.12 -6.56
C ASN A 66 -9.96 -13.51 -5.97
N TYR A 67 -10.19 -13.69 -4.67
CA TYR A 67 -9.78 -14.89 -3.94
C TYR A 67 -10.89 -15.54 -3.12
N GLU A 68 -12.10 -14.98 -3.10
CA GLU A 68 -13.21 -15.45 -2.25
C GLU A 68 -12.81 -15.59 -0.77
N ALA A 69 -11.84 -14.78 -0.33
CA ALA A 69 -11.23 -14.87 1.00
C ALA A 69 -11.70 -13.74 1.91
N SER A 70 -11.68 -14.00 3.22
CA SER A 70 -11.85 -13.00 4.27
C SER A 70 -10.58 -12.17 4.49
N GLY A 71 -10.69 -11.05 5.20
CA GLY A 71 -9.57 -10.15 5.45
C GLY A 71 -9.38 -9.16 4.30
N TRP A 72 -8.12 -8.82 4.02
CA TRP A 72 -7.73 -7.88 2.96
C TRP A 72 -6.40 -8.30 2.32
N VAL A 73 -6.20 -7.91 1.07
CA VAL A 73 -5.00 -8.25 0.31
C VAL A 73 -4.53 -7.05 -0.51
N VAL A 74 -3.22 -6.91 -0.67
CA VAL A 74 -2.60 -5.90 -1.52
C VAL A 74 -1.44 -6.53 -2.28
N HIS A 75 -1.30 -6.14 -3.53
CA HIS A 75 -0.30 -6.65 -4.44
C HIS A 75 0.99 -5.81 -4.42
N GLN A 76 1.90 -6.02 -5.37
CA GLN A 76 3.21 -5.36 -5.46
C GLN A 76 3.19 -3.84 -5.66
N VAL A 77 2.11 -3.26 -6.21
CA VAL A 77 2.03 -1.83 -6.55
C VAL A 77 0.67 -1.30 -6.15
N SER A 78 0.67 -0.16 -5.48
CA SER A 78 -0.52 0.63 -5.13
C SER A 78 -0.34 2.07 -5.61
N ASP A 79 -1.30 2.94 -5.31
CA ASP A 79 -1.32 4.36 -5.64
C ASP A 79 -1.86 5.19 -4.47
N ILE A 80 -1.94 6.51 -4.66
CA ILE A 80 -2.50 7.45 -3.66
C ILE A 80 -3.97 7.17 -3.32
N TRP A 81 -4.68 6.37 -4.13
CA TRP A 81 -6.07 5.97 -3.93
C TRP A 81 -6.20 4.60 -3.26
N ALA A 82 -5.10 4.06 -2.75
CA ALA A 82 -5.04 2.76 -2.10
C ALA A 82 -5.52 1.60 -3.01
N LYS A 83 -5.08 1.59 -4.27
CA LYS A 83 -5.32 0.47 -5.21
C LYS A 83 -4.68 -0.84 -4.73
N THR A 84 -5.51 -1.87 -4.58
CA THR A 84 -5.09 -3.17 -4.01
C THR A 84 -5.07 -4.34 -4.99
N SER A 85 -5.64 -4.18 -6.18
CA SER A 85 -5.66 -5.20 -7.23
C SER A 85 -4.28 -5.39 -7.86
N PRO A 86 -3.97 -6.56 -8.46
CA PRO A 86 -2.75 -6.74 -9.22
C PRO A 86 -2.65 -5.69 -10.34
N ASP A 87 -1.44 -5.28 -10.67
CA ASP A 87 -1.19 -4.38 -11.79
C ASP A 87 -1.22 -5.09 -13.15
N ARG A 88 -1.31 -4.31 -14.23
CA ARG A 88 -1.30 -4.89 -15.58
C ARG A 88 0.11 -5.30 -15.97
N GLY A 89 0.28 -6.50 -16.53
CA GLY A 89 1.53 -6.95 -17.14
C GLY A 89 1.80 -8.43 -16.88
N GLU A 90 3.08 -8.83 -16.79
CA GLU A 90 3.43 -10.25 -16.65
C GLU A 90 3.19 -10.74 -15.22
N ALA A 91 2.57 -11.92 -15.10
CA ALA A 91 2.18 -12.50 -13.81
C ALA A 91 3.37 -12.68 -12.84
N VAL A 92 4.59 -12.87 -13.35
CA VAL A 92 5.81 -13.09 -12.55
C VAL A 92 6.10 -11.96 -11.57
N TRP A 93 5.74 -10.73 -11.93
CA TRP A 93 5.86 -9.56 -11.07
C TRP A 93 4.50 -8.96 -10.71
N ALA A 94 3.48 -9.15 -11.56
CA ALA A 94 2.17 -8.53 -11.39
C ALA A 94 1.26 -9.23 -10.37
N LEU A 95 1.47 -10.53 -10.11
CA LEU A 95 0.63 -11.33 -9.23
C LEU A 95 1.40 -11.71 -7.96
N TRP A 96 1.60 -10.72 -7.09
CA TRP A 96 2.30 -10.92 -5.82
C TRP A 96 1.45 -10.44 -4.63
N PRO A 97 0.56 -11.29 -4.07
CA PRO A 97 -0.45 -10.91 -3.08
C PRO A 97 0.09 -10.81 -1.64
N MET A 98 1.36 -10.46 -1.46
CA MET A 98 2.05 -10.44 -0.16
C MET A 98 2.37 -9.03 0.34
N GLY A 99 1.95 -7.98 -0.39
CA GLY A 99 2.25 -6.59 -0.05
C GLY A 99 1.62 -6.17 1.26
N GLY A 100 0.33 -6.49 1.45
CA GLY A 100 -0.38 -6.24 2.71
C GLY A 100 0.24 -6.97 3.90
N ALA A 101 0.65 -8.22 3.71
CA ALA A 101 1.28 -9.02 4.77
C ALA A 101 2.66 -8.47 5.17
N TRP A 102 3.48 -8.01 4.22
CA TRP A 102 4.79 -7.45 4.52
C TRP A 102 4.66 -6.09 5.24
N ILE A 103 3.81 -5.19 4.77
CA ILE A 103 3.68 -3.88 5.46
C ILE A 103 3.16 -4.01 6.90
N CYS A 104 2.41 -5.07 7.23
CA CYS A 104 2.04 -5.39 8.61
C CYS A 104 3.25 -5.64 9.54
N THR A 105 4.42 -5.98 9.02
CA THR A 105 5.62 -6.11 9.87
C THR A 105 6.02 -4.76 10.48
N HIS A 106 5.74 -3.64 9.81
CA HIS A 106 6.02 -2.30 10.35
C HIS A 106 5.14 -1.96 11.56
N LEU A 107 3.89 -2.43 11.59
CA LEU A 107 3.03 -2.29 12.78
C LEU A 107 3.66 -3.03 13.98
N TRP A 108 4.14 -4.25 13.73
CA TRP A 108 4.78 -5.06 14.76
C TRP A 108 6.11 -4.46 15.23
N GLU A 109 6.93 -3.95 14.31
CA GLU A 109 8.19 -3.25 14.63
C GLU A 109 7.92 -2.00 15.47
N HIS A 110 6.93 -1.19 15.09
CA HIS A 110 6.56 0.00 15.84
C HIS A 110 6.13 -0.34 17.28
N TYR A 111 5.30 -1.38 17.44
CA TYR A 111 4.92 -1.89 18.76
C TYR A 111 6.15 -2.34 19.57
N LYS A 112 7.07 -3.10 18.97
CA LYS A 112 8.28 -3.57 19.64
C LYS A 112 9.23 -2.44 20.06
N TYR A 113 9.34 -1.39 19.26
CA TYR A 113 10.23 -0.26 19.53
C TYR A 113 9.67 0.70 20.59
N THR A 114 8.37 0.98 20.55
CA THR A 114 7.73 1.94 21.46
C THR A 114 7.23 1.31 22.76
N LEU A 115 6.95 -0.01 22.74
CA LEU A 115 6.21 -0.74 23.77
C LEU A 115 4.84 -0.11 24.08
N ASP A 116 4.33 0.72 23.17
CA ASP A 116 3.04 1.37 23.34
C ASP A 116 1.93 0.36 23.07
N LYS A 117 1.14 0.09 24.12
CA LYS A 117 0.00 -0.83 24.05
C LYS A 117 -1.18 -0.23 23.29
N VAL A 118 -1.20 1.09 23.09
CA VAL A 118 -2.25 1.82 22.40
C VAL A 118 -1.76 2.27 21.04
N CYS A 119 -1.22 1.36 20.25
CA CYS A 119 -1.14 1.59 18.81
C CYS A 119 -2.58 1.48 18.28
N SER A 120 -3.32 2.59 18.19
CA SER A 120 -4.73 2.63 17.70
C SER A 120 -4.93 1.87 16.38
N CYS A 121 -3.86 1.67 15.61
CA CYS A 121 -3.85 0.92 14.38
C CYS A 121 -4.06 -0.60 14.58
N LEU A 122 -3.48 -1.23 15.62
CA LEU A 122 -3.57 -2.69 15.83
C LEU A 122 -5.02 -3.17 16.06
N THR A 123 -5.89 -2.30 16.57
CA THR A 123 -7.30 -2.62 16.82
C THR A 123 -8.13 -2.71 15.54
N PHE A 124 -7.63 -2.21 14.40
CA PHE A 124 -8.33 -2.21 13.11
C PHE A 124 -7.92 -3.36 12.17
N PHE A 125 -6.83 -4.08 12.47
CA PHE A 125 -6.25 -5.08 11.54
C PHE A 125 -6.62 -6.55 11.86
N PHE A 126 -7.21 -6.84 13.02
CA PHE A 126 -7.63 -8.19 13.43
C PHE A 126 -9.14 -8.29 13.66
#